data_AF-A0A1Z8RMQ5-F1
#
_entry.id   AF-A0A1Z8RMQ5-F1
#
_cell.length_a   1.000
_cell.length_b   1.000
_cell.length_c   1.000
_cell.angle_alpha   90.00
_cell.angle_beta   90.00
_cell.angle_gamma   90.00
#
_symmetry.space_group_name_H-M   'P 1'
#
loop_
_entity.id
_entity.type
_entity.pdbx_description
1 polymer ?
#
loop_
_entity_poly.entity_id
_entity_poly.type
_entity_poly.pdbx_seq_one_letter_code
_entity_poly.pdbx_strand_id
1 'polypeptide(L)'
;ATPIADRRGISIESYPALIEYQWSPHSIADTSIAKIGFLFEDPEFQSSIGGLETVDDFFARIVSQLTNLLREDWQQIALVLHGAVNAAIMCWVNDLEINRASKFDQDHAALNVLDFDIDANEVIVRKSIRRFNIPPYFDDLEPEWMSSWESTAAKFYAESPSFPS
;
A
#
# COMPACT_ATOMS: atom_id res chain seq x y z
N ALA A 1 0.75 -12.25 7.71
CA ALA A 1 0.95 -11.89 9.13
C ALA A 1 1.17 -13.12 10.03
N THR A 2 0.32 -14.16 9.96
CA THR A 2 0.32 -15.33 10.87
C THR A 2 1.69 -15.96 11.13
N PRO A 3 2.52 -16.29 10.12
CA PRO A 3 3.80 -16.94 10.39
C PRO A 3 4.79 -16.07 11.19
N ILE A 4 4.65 -14.74 11.16
CA ILE A 4 5.49 -13.80 11.93
C ILE A 4 4.99 -13.73 13.37
N ALA A 5 3.68 -13.61 13.55
CA ALA A 5 3.04 -13.50 14.86
C ALA A 5 3.28 -14.76 15.71
N ASP A 6 3.06 -15.96 15.14
CA ASP A 6 3.23 -17.23 15.83
C ASP A 6 4.67 -17.42 16.33
N ARG A 7 5.67 -17.07 15.50
CA ARG A 7 7.08 -17.16 15.86
C ARG A 7 7.48 -16.22 17.00
N ARG A 8 6.74 -15.13 17.21
CA ARG A 8 7.05 -14.12 18.22
C ARG A 8 6.08 -14.10 19.40
N GLY A 9 5.03 -14.93 19.38
CA GLY A 9 4.00 -14.96 20.41
C GLY A 9 3.23 -13.64 20.52
N ILE A 10 2.98 -12.95 19.40
CA ILE A 10 2.27 -11.66 19.35
C ILE A 10 0.84 -11.87 18.83
N SER A 11 -0.13 -11.12 19.35
CA SER A 11 -1.51 -11.12 18.84
C SER A 11 -1.61 -10.44 17.48
N ILE A 12 -2.58 -10.88 16.67
CA ILE A 12 -2.93 -10.21 15.41
C ILE A 12 -4.26 -9.51 15.58
N GLU A 13 -4.30 -8.24 15.20
CA GLU A 13 -5.53 -7.46 15.02
C GLU A 13 -5.72 -7.17 13.53
N SER A 14 -6.98 -7.01 13.12
CA SER A 14 -7.35 -6.76 11.72
C SER A 14 -8.20 -5.51 11.63
N TYR A 15 -7.80 -4.59 10.76
CA TYR A 15 -8.47 -3.31 10.57
C TYR A 15 -9.06 -3.23 9.16
N PRO A 16 -10.39 -3.25 9.01
CA PRO A 16 -11.04 -3.16 7.70
C PRO A 16 -10.65 -1.89 6.92
N ALA A 17 -10.33 -0.81 7.62
CA ALA A 17 -9.88 0.45 7.01
C ALA A 17 -8.47 0.38 6.39
N LEU A 18 -7.71 -0.70 6.58
CA LEU A 18 -6.36 -0.90 6.04
C LEU A 18 -6.30 -2.00 4.97
N ILE A 19 -7.44 -2.42 4.43
CA ILE A 19 -7.47 -3.31 3.26
C ILE A 19 -7.03 -2.57 1.99
N GLU A 20 -6.65 -3.34 0.97
CA GLU A 20 -6.20 -2.80 -0.32
C GLU A 20 -7.24 -1.88 -0.98
N TYR A 21 -6.80 -1.00 -1.88
CA TYR A 21 -7.66 -0.19 -2.72
C TYR A 21 -8.70 -1.08 -3.43
N GLN A 22 -9.97 -0.71 -3.32
CA GLN A 22 -11.08 -1.51 -3.84
C GLN A 22 -11.41 -1.11 -5.28
N TRP A 23 -11.26 -2.05 -6.21
CA TRP A 23 -11.54 -1.88 -7.63
C TRP A 23 -12.19 -3.12 -8.23
N SER A 24 -12.84 -2.96 -9.39
CA SER A 24 -13.51 -4.05 -10.09
C SER A 24 -12.53 -4.85 -10.97
N PRO A 25 -12.35 -6.16 -10.73
CA PRO A 25 -11.48 -7.02 -11.54
C PRO A 25 -11.78 -6.99 -13.05
N HIS A 26 -13.05 -6.84 -13.41
CA HIS A 26 -13.51 -6.83 -14.80
C HIS A 26 -13.05 -5.59 -15.58
N SER A 27 -12.64 -4.52 -14.90
CA SER A 27 -12.25 -3.26 -15.51
C SER A 27 -10.76 -3.19 -15.88
N ILE A 28 -9.94 -4.12 -15.36
CA ILE A 28 -8.51 -4.19 -15.71
C ILE A 28 -8.26 -4.99 -16.99
N ALA A 29 -9.15 -5.91 -17.39
CA ALA A 29 -8.92 -6.80 -18.53
C ALA A 29 -8.52 -6.07 -19.84
N ASP A 30 -9.04 -4.87 -20.08
CA ASP A 30 -8.75 -4.07 -21.28
C ASP A 30 -7.72 -2.94 -21.04
N THR A 31 -7.17 -2.86 -19.83
CA THR A 31 -6.17 -1.86 -19.46
C THR A 31 -4.76 -2.35 -19.83
N SER A 32 -3.84 -1.45 -20.19
CA SER A 32 -2.43 -1.84 -20.36
C SER A 32 -1.71 -1.86 -19.02
N ILE A 33 -0.87 -2.88 -18.75
CA ILE A 33 -0.05 -3.00 -17.52
C ILE A 33 0.70 -1.69 -17.20
N ALA A 34 1.33 -1.07 -18.20
CA ALA A 34 2.08 0.17 -18.02
C ALA A 34 1.23 1.34 -17.46
N LYS A 35 -0.09 1.35 -17.72
CA LYS A 35 -0.98 2.38 -17.17
C LYS A 35 -1.30 2.16 -15.69
N ILE A 36 -1.20 0.93 -15.18
CA ILE A 36 -1.46 0.61 -13.77
C ILE A 36 -0.41 1.26 -12.86
N GLY A 37 0.82 1.45 -13.36
CA GLY A 37 1.83 2.25 -12.65
C GLY A 37 1.41 3.71 -12.39
N PHE A 38 0.42 4.22 -13.12
CA PHE A 38 -0.11 5.59 -12.98
C PHE A 38 -1.45 5.64 -12.22
N LEU A 39 -1.83 4.56 -11.53
CA LEU A 39 -3.17 4.39 -10.97
C LEU A 39 -3.67 5.60 -10.16
N PHE A 40 -2.80 6.22 -9.36
CA PHE A 40 -3.16 7.40 -8.56
C PHE A 40 -2.76 8.73 -9.21
N GLU A 41 -1.93 8.72 -10.26
CA GLU A 41 -1.46 9.96 -10.91
C GLU A 41 -2.49 10.57 -11.87
N ASP A 42 -3.32 9.73 -12.49
CA ASP A 42 -4.30 10.13 -13.49
C ASP A 42 -5.75 9.95 -12.98
N PRO A 43 -6.50 11.04 -12.76
CA PRO A 43 -7.91 10.98 -12.36
C PRO A 43 -8.81 10.24 -13.35
N GLU A 44 -8.52 10.29 -14.66
CA GLU A 44 -9.29 9.56 -15.67
C GLU A 44 -9.06 8.05 -15.53
N PHE A 45 -7.86 7.65 -15.15
CA PHE A 45 -7.50 6.25 -14.96
C PHE A 45 -8.15 5.61 -13.72
N GLN A 46 -8.27 6.39 -12.63
CA GLN A 46 -9.03 5.97 -11.44
C GLN A 46 -10.48 5.61 -11.79
N SER A 47 -11.09 6.40 -12.67
CA SER A 47 -12.44 6.14 -13.19
C SER A 47 -12.47 4.92 -14.13
N SER A 48 -11.41 4.69 -14.90
CA SER A 48 -11.36 3.61 -15.92
C SER A 48 -11.23 2.21 -15.34
N ILE A 49 -10.59 2.05 -14.18
CA ILE A 49 -10.43 0.74 -13.52
C ILE A 49 -11.61 0.34 -12.62
N GLY A 50 -12.72 1.08 -12.66
CA GLY A 50 -13.94 0.73 -11.94
C GLY A 50 -13.75 0.70 -10.42
N GLY A 51 -13.04 1.69 -9.88
CA GLY A 51 -12.85 1.86 -8.43
C GLY A 51 -14.19 1.78 -7.69
N LEU A 52 -14.29 0.88 -6.71
CA LEU A 52 -15.45 0.77 -5.82
C LEU A 52 -15.38 1.81 -4.70
N GLU A 53 -14.23 2.45 -4.52
CA GLU A 53 -14.00 3.62 -3.67
C GLU A 53 -13.22 4.69 -4.43
N THR A 54 -13.41 5.97 -4.05
CA THR A 54 -12.58 7.05 -4.59
C THR A 54 -11.19 7.00 -3.99
N VAL A 55 -10.21 7.58 -4.69
CA VAL A 55 -8.83 7.66 -4.19
C VAL A 55 -8.71 8.53 -2.94
N ASP A 56 -9.53 9.58 -2.83
CA ASP A 56 -9.59 10.42 -1.63
C ASP A 56 -10.21 9.66 -0.44
N ASP A 57 -11.27 8.89 -0.66
CA ASP A 57 -11.86 8.04 0.39
C ASP A 57 -10.87 6.99 0.88
N PHE A 58 -10.16 6.35 -0.07
CA PHE A 58 -9.08 5.39 0.21
C PHE A 58 -7.99 6.01 1.08
N PHE A 59 -7.50 7.18 0.70
CA PHE A 59 -6.45 7.87 1.45
C PHE A 59 -6.95 8.30 2.83
N ALA A 60 -8.14 8.88 2.91
CA ALA A 60 -8.73 9.34 4.16
C ALA A 60 -8.93 8.20 5.17
N ARG A 61 -9.44 7.03 4.75
CA ARG A 61 -9.63 5.88 5.65
C ARG A 61 -8.31 5.34 6.20
N ILE A 62 -7.26 5.30 5.39
CA ILE A 62 -5.93 4.83 5.81
C ILE A 62 -5.34 5.81 6.83
N VAL A 63 -5.33 7.10 6.52
CA VAL A 63 -4.79 8.13 7.40
C VAL A 63 -5.55 8.19 8.72
N SER A 64 -6.89 8.10 8.67
CA SER A 64 -7.72 8.07 9.88
C SER A 64 -7.39 6.85 10.75
N GLN A 65 -7.32 5.65 10.18
CA GLN A 65 -6.99 4.46 10.96
C GLN A 65 -5.56 4.48 11.50
N LEU A 66 -4.59 4.94 10.71
CA LEU A 66 -3.18 5.05 11.15
C LEU A 66 -3.02 6.05 12.29
N THR A 67 -3.68 7.21 12.20
CA THR A 67 -3.64 8.21 13.27
C THR A 67 -4.35 7.74 14.53
N ASN A 68 -5.38 6.90 14.43
CA ASN A 68 -5.98 6.26 15.59
C ASN A 68 -5.02 5.26 16.24
N LEU A 69 -4.37 4.41 15.45
CA LEU A 69 -3.36 3.46 15.94
C LEU A 69 -2.24 4.20 16.67
N LEU A 70 -1.76 5.32 16.14
CA LEU A 70 -0.69 6.11 16.75
C LEU A 70 -1.04 6.70 18.13
N ARG A 71 -2.31 6.76 18.51
CA ARG A 71 -2.75 7.23 19.84
C ARG A 71 -2.87 6.11 20.88
N GLU A 72 -2.71 4.85 20.46
CA GLU A 72 -2.79 3.71 21.36
C GLU A 72 -1.50 3.53 22.18
N ASP A 73 -1.58 2.77 23.28
CA ASP A 73 -0.47 2.56 24.21
C ASP A 73 0.51 1.48 23.70
N TRP A 74 1.32 1.84 22.70
CA TRP A 74 2.42 1.02 22.22
C TRP A 74 3.64 1.87 21.86
N GLN A 75 4.81 1.21 21.82
CA GLN A 75 6.08 1.83 21.40
C GLN A 75 6.56 1.31 20.04
N GLN A 76 6.16 0.09 19.67
CA GLN A 76 6.43 -0.51 18.37
C GLN A 76 5.23 -1.37 17.94
N ILE A 77 4.82 -1.20 16.69
CA ILE A 77 3.80 -2.03 16.03
C ILE A 77 4.34 -2.50 14.68
N ALA A 78 3.91 -3.69 14.24
CA ALA A 78 4.16 -4.18 12.90
C ALA A 78 2.85 -4.22 12.13
N LEU A 79 2.79 -3.49 11.01
CA LEU A 79 1.64 -3.53 10.10
C LEU A 79 2.01 -4.38 8.89
N VAL A 80 1.17 -5.37 8.56
CA VAL A 80 1.30 -6.18 7.35
C VAL A 80 0.22 -5.75 6.39
N LEU A 81 0.60 -4.95 5.40
CA LEU A 81 -0.30 -4.21 4.53
C LEU A 81 -0.04 -4.54 3.05
N HIS A 82 -0.91 -4.04 2.18
CA HIS A 82 -0.76 -4.16 0.74
C HIS A 82 0.03 -2.98 0.14
N GLY A 83 0.41 -3.11 -1.13
CA GLY A 83 1.28 -2.16 -1.82
C GLY A 83 0.67 -0.75 -1.91
N ALA A 84 -0.60 -0.63 -2.32
CA ALA A 84 -1.19 0.70 -2.45
C ALA A 84 -1.42 1.36 -1.08
N VAL A 85 -1.75 0.57 -0.06
CA VAL A 85 -1.87 1.04 1.34
C VAL A 85 -0.54 1.57 1.86
N ASN A 86 0.56 0.82 1.67
CA ASN A 86 1.89 1.27 2.05
C ASN A 86 2.29 2.56 1.32
N ALA A 87 2.06 2.63 0.00
CA ALA A 87 2.34 3.83 -0.80
C ALA A 87 1.54 5.05 -0.34
N ALA A 88 0.26 4.87 0.01
CA ALA A 88 -0.58 5.91 0.62
C ALA A 88 0.00 6.40 1.95
N ILE A 89 0.44 5.49 2.83
CA ILE A 89 1.12 5.87 4.08
C ILE A 89 2.40 6.68 3.78
N MET A 90 3.16 6.34 2.74
CA MET A 90 4.35 7.11 2.36
C MET A 90 4.00 8.52 1.88
N CYS A 91 2.91 8.69 1.14
CA CYS A 91 2.40 10.03 0.81
C CYS A 91 2.10 10.83 2.08
N TRP A 92 1.33 10.27 3.01
CA TRP A 92 0.96 10.95 4.25
C TRP A 92 2.18 11.28 5.14
N VAL A 93 3.15 10.36 5.25
CA VAL A 93 4.39 10.58 6.00
C VAL A 93 5.20 11.76 5.44
N ASN A 94 5.17 11.97 4.12
CA ASN A 94 5.89 13.05 3.43
C ASN A 94 5.06 14.31 3.18
N ASP A 95 3.86 14.42 3.75
CA ASP A 95 2.94 15.56 3.52
C ASP A 95 2.58 15.75 2.03
N LEU A 96 2.46 14.64 1.31
CA LEU A 96 2.09 14.61 -0.11
C LEU A 96 0.65 14.18 -0.29
N GLU A 97 0.06 14.64 -1.40
CA GLU A 97 -1.20 14.12 -1.90
C GLU A 97 -1.06 12.68 -2.39
N ILE A 98 -2.16 11.94 -2.37
CA ILE A 98 -2.23 10.54 -2.79
C ILE A 98 -1.90 10.34 -4.28
N ASN A 99 -2.01 11.39 -5.11
CA ASN A 99 -1.58 11.38 -6.52
C ASN A 99 -0.04 11.24 -6.72
N ARG A 100 0.72 11.06 -5.64
CA ARG A 100 2.14 10.72 -5.64
C ARG A 100 2.43 9.29 -5.19
N ALA A 101 1.42 8.47 -4.91
CA ALA A 101 1.59 7.13 -4.36
C ALA A 101 2.48 6.23 -5.24
N SER A 102 2.33 6.31 -6.56
CA SER A 102 3.16 5.59 -7.55
C SER A 102 4.66 5.92 -7.47
N LYS A 103 5.06 7.01 -6.81
CA LYS A 103 6.48 7.33 -6.59
C LYS A 103 7.11 6.49 -5.48
N PHE A 104 6.29 5.79 -4.69
CA PHE A 104 6.71 4.96 -3.56
C PHE A 104 6.49 3.48 -3.86
N ASP A 105 7.32 2.90 -4.72
CA ASP A 105 7.22 1.47 -5.07
C ASP A 105 7.37 0.57 -3.82
N GLN A 106 6.65 -0.57 -3.81
CA GLN A 106 6.52 -1.46 -2.65
C GLN A 106 6.76 -2.91 -3.08
N ASP A 107 8.01 -3.35 -3.01
CA ASP A 107 8.38 -4.73 -3.34
C ASP A 107 7.65 -5.73 -2.45
N HIS A 108 7.39 -6.91 -3.01
CA HIS A 108 6.68 -7.96 -2.29
C HIS A 108 7.42 -8.34 -1.01
N ALA A 109 6.68 -8.34 0.09
CA ALA A 109 7.18 -8.63 1.45
C ALA A 109 8.31 -7.70 1.94
N ALA A 110 8.50 -6.53 1.32
CA ALA A 110 9.47 -5.55 1.77
C ALA A 110 9.06 -4.89 3.10
N LEU A 111 10.09 -4.46 3.86
CA LEU A 111 9.96 -3.78 5.14
C LEU A 111 10.21 -2.28 4.99
N ASN A 112 9.24 -1.50 5.48
CA ASN A 112 9.41 -0.10 5.80
C ASN A 112 9.58 0.07 7.31
N VAL A 113 10.40 1.04 7.74
CA VAL A 113 10.52 1.44 9.15
C VAL A 113 10.24 2.92 9.26
N LEU A 114 9.22 3.26 10.02
CA LEU A 114 8.74 4.62 10.23
C LEU A 114 8.85 4.97 11.72
N ASP A 115 9.36 6.16 12.01
CA ASP A 115 9.39 6.72 13.36
C ASP A 115 8.45 7.93 13.44
N PHE A 116 7.70 8.01 14.54
CA PHE A 116 6.80 9.11 14.86
C PHE A 116 7.14 9.67 16.23
N ASP A 117 7.28 11.00 16.32
CA ASP A 117 7.34 11.67 17.62
C ASP A 117 5.95 12.25 17.90
N ILE A 118 5.40 11.91 19.05
CA ILE A 118 4.08 12.34 19.51
C ILE A 118 4.26 13.12 20.82
N ASP A 119 3.65 14.30 20.91
CA ASP A 119 3.73 15.13 22.12
C ASP A 119 2.71 14.71 23.19
N ALA A 120 2.73 15.40 24.34
CA ALA A 120 1.83 15.12 25.44
C ALA A 120 0.33 15.41 25.14
N ASN A 121 0.02 16.08 24.04
CA ASN A 121 -1.34 16.35 23.58
C ASN A 121 -1.78 15.39 22.45
N GLU A 122 -1.05 14.29 22.26
CA GLU A 122 -1.29 13.30 21.20
C GLU A 122 -1.14 13.87 19.77
N VAL A 123 -0.37 14.95 19.63
CA VAL A 123 -0.08 15.56 18.33
C VAL A 123 1.21 14.97 17.77
N ILE A 124 1.14 14.50 16.51
CA ILE A 124 2.32 14.03 15.78
C ILE A 124 3.15 15.25 15.38
N VAL A 125 4.33 15.40 15.99
CA VAL A 125 5.25 16.54 15.77
C VAL A 125 6.38 16.21 14.80
N ARG A 126 6.67 14.93 14.58
CA ARG A 126 7.63 14.48 13.57
C ARG A 126 7.19 13.16 12.95
N LYS A 127 7.37 13.05 11.64
CA LYS A 127 7.23 11.81 10.85
C LYS A 127 8.56 11.55 10.16
N SER A 128 9.08 10.33 10.22
CA SER A 128 10.39 10.01 9.65
C SER A 128 10.42 8.62 9.03
N ILE A 129 10.93 8.54 7.80
CA ILE A 129 11.21 7.26 7.14
C ILE A 129 12.63 6.86 7.48
N ARG A 130 12.78 5.84 8.31
CA ARG A 130 14.08 5.29 8.73
C ARG A 130 14.60 4.30 7.70
N ARG A 131 13.72 3.49 7.13
CA ARG A 131 14.01 2.50 6.09
C ARG A 131 12.83 2.45 5.14
N PHE A 132 13.14 2.33 3.86
CA PHE A 132 12.15 2.28 2.79
C PHE A 132 12.45 1.08 1.91
N ASN A 133 11.41 0.29 1.63
CA ASN A 133 11.40 -0.80 0.67
C ASN A 133 12.59 -1.78 0.83
N ILE A 134 12.84 -2.24 2.05
CA ILE A 134 13.92 -3.21 2.31
C ILE A 134 13.41 -4.62 2.01
N PRO A 135 13.89 -5.30 0.96
CA PRO A 135 13.42 -6.63 0.60
C PRO A 135 13.85 -7.67 1.67
N PRO A 136 13.09 -8.75 1.85
CA PRO A 136 13.47 -9.82 2.77
C PRO A 136 14.70 -10.59 2.26
N TYR A 137 14.81 -10.75 0.95
CA TYR A 137 15.92 -11.37 0.23
C TYR A 137 16.18 -10.60 -1.07
N PHE A 138 17.45 -10.33 -1.39
CA PHE A 138 17.81 -9.61 -2.62
C PHE A 138 17.66 -10.47 -3.88
N ASP A 139 17.60 -11.79 -3.74
CA ASP A 139 17.51 -12.73 -4.86
C ASP A 139 16.06 -12.88 -5.38
N ASP A 140 15.06 -12.40 -4.62
CA ASP A 140 13.63 -12.52 -4.92
C ASP A 140 13.00 -11.16 -5.29
N LEU A 141 13.81 -10.24 -5.83
CA LEU A 141 13.31 -8.94 -6.29
C LEU A 141 12.40 -9.10 -7.52
N GLU A 142 11.43 -8.20 -7.65
CA GLU A 142 10.64 -8.07 -8.87
C GLU A 142 11.57 -7.74 -10.07
N PRO A 143 11.18 -8.07 -11.30
CA PRO A 143 12.03 -7.85 -12.48
C PRO A 143 12.48 -6.38 -12.56
N GLU A 144 13.78 -6.14 -12.77
CA GLU A 144 14.40 -4.80 -12.75
C GLU A 144 13.75 -3.74 -13.66
N TRP A 145 12.93 -4.17 -14.61
CA TRP A 145 12.28 -3.32 -15.62
C TRP A 145 10.79 -3.09 -15.37
N MET A 146 10.21 -3.61 -14.28
CA MET A 146 8.82 -3.38 -13.87
C MET A 146 8.73 -2.90 -12.42
N SER A 147 7.78 -2.01 -12.15
CA SER A 147 7.35 -1.70 -10.79
C SER A 147 6.60 -2.87 -10.16
N SER A 148 6.52 -2.90 -8.82
CA SER A 148 5.78 -3.95 -8.10
C SER A 148 4.29 -4.01 -8.48
N TRP A 149 3.71 -2.89 -8.94
CA TRP A 149 2.31 -2.79 -9.35
C TRP A 149 2.10 -3.39 -10.74
N GLU A 150 3.03 -3.11 -11.65
CA GLU A 150 3.06 -3.73 -12.98
C GLU A 150 3.26 -5.25 -12.87
N SER A 151 4.16 -5.71 -12.00
CA SER A 151 4.33 -7.14 -11.71
C SER A 151 3.08 -7.79 -11.15
N THR A 152 2.38 -7.11 -10.23
CA THR A 152 1.12 -7.61 -9.66
C THR A 152 0.04 -7.73 -10.73
N ALA A 153 -0.10 -6.70 -11.57
CA ALA A 153 -1.02 -6.73 -12.70
C ALA A 153 -0.68 -7.84 -13.70
N ALA A 154 0.60 -8.02 -14.06
CA ALA A 154 1.06 -9.04 -14.98
C ALA A 154 0.66 -10.46 -14.52
N LYS A 155 0.74 -10.74 -13.22
CA LYS A 155 0.27 -12.01 -12.62
C LYS A 155 -1.23 -12.21 -12.87
N PHE A 156 -2.06 -11.19 -12.67
CA PHE A 156 -3.50 -11.27 -12.95
C PHE A 156 -3.82 -11.53 -14.43
N TYR A 157 -3.07 -10.94 -15.37
CA TYR A 157 -3.25 -11.24 -16.80
C TYR A 157 -2.85 -12.68 -17.15
N ALA A 158 -1.76 -13.19 -16.57
CA ALA A 158 -1.31 -14.55 -16.80
C ALA A 158 -2.30 -15.60 -16.26
N GLU A 159 -3.00 -15.27 -15.17
CA GLU A 159 -3.99 -16.13 -14.52
C GLU A 159 -5.41 -15.97 -15.08
N SER A 160 -5.68 -14.89 -15.82
CA SER A 160 -6.96 -14.69 -16.51
C SER A 160 -7.01 -15.61 -17.73
N PRO A 161 -7.86 -16.65 -17.76
CA PRO A 161 -7.99 -17.48 -18.95
C PRO A 161 -8.45 -16.56 -20.09
N SER A 162 -7.72 -16.59 -21.20
CA SER A 162 -8.09 -15.89 -22.42
C SER A 162 -9.57 -16.14 -22.70
N PHE A 163 -10.41 -15.12 -22.49
CA PHE A 163 -11.80 -15.20 -22.93
C PHE A 163 -11.75 -15.29 -24.45
N PRO A 164 -12.30 -16.35 -25.07
CA PRO A 164 -12.30 -16.46 -26.51
C PRO A 164 -13.08 -15.28 -27.08
N SER A 165 -12.44 -14.60 -28.03
CA SER A 165 -12.98 -13.52 -28.88
C SER A 165 -14.30 -13.88 -29.54
#